data_AF-A0A073IEZ4-F1
#
_entry.id   AF-A0A073IEZ4-F1
#
_cell.length_a   1.000
_cell.length_b   1.000
_cell.length_c   1.000
_cell.angle_alpha   90.00
_cell.angle_beta   90.00
_cell.angle_gamma   90.00
#
_symmetry.space_group_name_H-M   'P 1'
#
loop_
_entity.id
_entity.type
_entity.pdbx_description
1 polymer ?
#
loop_
_entity_poly.entity_id
_entity_poly.type
_entity_poly.pdbx_seq_one_letter_code
_entity_poly.pdbx_strand_id
1 'polypeptide(L)'
;MAISPETSWYADEVPLLPATNVIIGPNKKYAFALKDSRSVQMQRYLNIAQDMLNNAMQGAFDGEGASAHLAPYFSLRAIEFYWEFDAESPIDFVASLRERVMQHGQVVSEDFYDISTGSLRTTNQSPCLTVQLTSKIKVKIYAKTTRRVRFEVTIKDDAINVVAGQRSQASVEGIVSLIPSLAQEAADRLAPLIQSITAAPPPPGRATALQLMHLITQNAQDRYVAEAIIAALVSFGRVAAYGNDPMKSAIRGLKERGILRSVKPRSSICVITDEYHDALISLRRYR
;
A
#
# COMPACT_ATOMS: atom_id res chain seq x y z
N MET A 1 10.34 14.76 -3.73
CA MET A 1 10.55 16.19 -3.41
C MET A 1 9.63 16.53 -2.26
N ALA A 2 10.15 16.88 -1.09
CA ALA A 2 9.29 17.30 0.03
C ALA A 2 8.65 18.65 -0.32
N ILE A 3 7.37 18.83 -0.02
CA ILE A 3 6.61 20.05 -0.34
C ILE A 3 7.29 21.22 0.38
N SER A 4 7.88 22.15 -0.40
CA SER A 4 8.43 23.40 0.11
C SER A 4 7.26 24.33 0.44
N PRO A 5 7.17 24.87 1.67
CA PRO A 5 6.04 25.68 2.07
C PRO A 5 6.17 27.11 1.55
N GLU A 6 5.87 27.36 0.29
CA GLU A 6 5.47 28.71 -0.13
C GLU A 6 4.24 29.20 0.68
N THR A 7 4.13 30.48 0.97
CA THR A 7 3.12 30.99 1.92
C THR A 7 1.65 30.79 1.50
N SER A 8 1.39 30.39 0.25
CA SER A 8 0.06 30.21 -0.34
C SER A 8 -0.14 28.93 -1.15
N TRP A 9 0.79 27.95 -1.13
CA TRP A 9 0.71 26.74 -1.98
C TRP A 9 -0.57 25.90 -1.77
N TYR A 10 -1.27 26.11 -0.66
CA TYR A 10 -2.45 25.39 -0.21
C TYR A 10 -3.78 26.09 -0.53
N ALA A 11 -3.75 27.31 -1.10
CA ALA A 11 -4.95 28.11 -1.32
C ALA A 11 -5.95 27.44 -2.28
N ASP A 12 -5.42 26.70 -3.27
CA ASP A 12 -6.21 26.02 -4.31
C ASP A 12 -6.27 24.50 -4.12
N GLU A 13 -5.75 23.99 -3.00
CA GLU A 13 -5.75 22.55 -2.72
C GLU A 13 -7.08 22.11 -2.09
N VAL A 14 -7.77 21.18 -2.76
CA VAL A 14 -9.06 20.67 -2.31
C VAL A 14 -8.95 19.18 -1.95
N PRO A 15 -9.43 18.73 -0.78
CA PRO A 15 -9.45 17.32 -0.44
C PRO A 15 -10.46 16.55 -1.31
N LEU A 16 -10.01 15.44 -1.89
CA LEU A 16 -10.84 14.58 -2.77
C LEU A 16 -11.61 13.50 -1.99
N LEU A 17 -11.27 13.31 -0.72
CA LEU A 17 -11.94 12.40 0.21
C LEU A 17 -12.29 13.18 1.48
N PRO A 18 -13.40 12.86 2.17
CA PRO A 18 -13.69 13.41 3.49
C PRO A 18 -12.57 13.00 4.44
N ALA A 19 -11.61 13.89 4.63
CA ALA A 19 -10.34 13.54 5.23
C ALA A 19 -10.13 14.29 6.54
N THR A 20 -10.33 13.57 7.64
CA THR A 20 -10.05 14.06 9.00
C THR A 20 -8.55 14.29 9.25
N ASN A 21 -7.69 13.74 8.38
CA ASN A 21 -6.24 13.71 8.50
C ASN A 21 -5.50 14.42 7.35
N VAL A 22 -6.10 15.42 6.72
CA VAL A 22 -5.39 16.34 5.81
C VAL A 22 -5.14 17.64 6.54
N ILE A 23 -3.89 18.07 6.54
CA ILE A 23 -3.48 19.35 7.08
C ILE A 23 -3.16 20.26 5.89
N ILE A 24 -4.14 21.06 5.49
CA ILE A 24 -4.04 22.09 4.44
C ILE A 24 -3.92 23.47 5.12
N GLY A 25 -2.95 24.27 4.70
CA GLY A 25 -2.76 25.67 5.14
C GLY A 25 -2.13 25.90 6.51
N PRO A 26 -2.01 27.18 6.94
CA PRO A 26 -1.40 27.66 8.19
C PRO A 26 -2.31 27.38 9.39
N ASN A 27 -2.98 26.24 9.34
CA ASN A 27 -3.95 25.81 10.33
C ASN A 27 -3.24 25.58 11.67
N LYS A 28 -3.93 25.85 12.78
CA LYS A 28 -3.48 25.46 14.14
C LYS A 28 -3.05 24.00 14.21
N LYS A 29 -3.67 23.12 13.40
CA LYS A 29 -3.26 21.71 13.23
C LYS A 29 -1.84 21.55 12.66
N TYR A 30 -1.45 22.40 11.72
CA TYR A 30 -0.11 22.40 11.11
C TYR A 30 0.94 22.89 12.12
N ALA A 31 0.65 24.00 12.80
CA ALA A 31 1.50 24.49 13.88
C ALA A 31 1.65 23.45 15.01
N PHE A 32 0.56 22.79 15.39
CA PHE A 32 0.59 21.68 16.35
C PHE A 32 1.46 20.52 15.86
N ALA A 33 1.27 20.08 14.61
CA ALA A 33 2.04 18.98 14.02
C ALA A 33 3.55 19.27 13.96
N LEU A 34 3.95 20.52 13.74
CA LEU A 34 5.35 20.95 13.68
C LEU A 34 5.98 21.25 15.04
N LYS A 35 5.17 21.50 16.08
CA LYS A 35 5.66 21.97 17.39
C LYS A 35 6.58 20.97 18.09
N ASP A 36 6.29 19.68 17.97
CA ASP A 36 6.98 18.61 18.68
C ASP A 36 7.21 17.43 17.73
N SER A 37 8.13 16.52 18.08
CA SER A 37 8.29 15.28 17.33
C SER A 37 7.05 14.38 17.46
N ARG A 38 6.82 13.52 16.46
CA ARG A 38 5.68 12.58 16.44
C ARG A 38 5.67 11.67 17.68
N SER A 39 6.84 11.22 18.11
CA SER A 39 7.00 10.38 19.31
C SER A 39 6.56 11.11 20.57
N VAL A 40 6.92 12.40 20.71
CA VAL A 40 6.50 13.23 21.85
C VAL A 40 4.99 13.47 21.82
N GLN A 41 4.42 13.77 20.65
CA GLN A 41 2.97 13.96 20.51
C GLN A 41 2.20 12.67 20.86
N MET A 42 2.68 11.51 20.39
CA MET A 42 2.08 10.21 20.69
C MET A 42 2.18 9.88 22.19
N GLN A 43 3.33 10.08 22.81
CA GLN A 43 3.53 9.87 24.24
C GLN A 43 2.57 10.75 25.06
N ARG A 44 2.45 12.04 24.73
CA ARG A 44 1.49 12.94 25.40
C ARG A 44 0.05 12.46 25.23
N TYR A 45 -0.35 12.05 24.02
CA TYR A 45 -1.69 11.54 23.78
C TYR A 45 -2.00 10.28 24.60
N LEU A 46 -1.08 9.31 24.63
CA LEU A 46 -1.25 8.08 25.38
C LEU A 46 -1.28 8.33 26.90
N ASN A 47 -0.44 9.24 27.41
CA ASN A 47 -0.46 9.63 28.82
C ASN A 47 -1.80 10.28 29.18
N ILE A 48 -2.32 11.21 28.37
CA ILE A 48 -3.63 11.82 28.59
C ILE A 48 -4.73 10.75 28.61
N ALA A 49 -4.71 9.81 27.66
CA ALA A 49 -5.71 8.74 27.61
C ALA A 49 -5.63 7.81 28.85
N GLN A 50 -4.41 7.47 29.29
CA GLN A 50 -4.18 6.69 30.50
C GLN A 50 -4.69 7.42 31.74
N ASP A 51 -4.35 8.69 31.89
CA ASP A 51 -4.77 9.52 33.03
C ASP A 51 -6.29 9.66 33.08
N MET A 52 -6.94 9.87 31.92
CA MET A 52 -8.41 9.93 31.83
C MET A 52 -9.06 8.61 32.27
N LEU A 53 -8.53 7.47 31.82
CA LEU A 53 -9.04 6.16 32.24
C LEU A 53 -8.81 5.91 33.73
N ASN A 54 -7.63 6.25 34.24
CA ASN A 54 -7.32 6.10 35.65
C ASN A 54 -8.23 6.96 36.53
N ASN A 55 -8.42 8.23 36.18
CA ASN A 55 -9.28 9.14 36.93
C ASN A 55 -10.74 8.70 36.92
N ALA A 56 -11.24 8.22 35.77
CA ALA A 56 -12.59 7.68 35.68
C ALA A 56 -12.78 6.43 36.55
N MET A 57 -11.76 5.55 36.58
CA MET A 57 -11.79 4.36 37.44
C MET A 57 -11.71 4.72 38.92
N GLN A 58 -10.78 5.58 39.33
CA GLN A 58 -10.68 6.02 40.73
C GLN A 58 -11.99 6.65 41.20
N GLY A 59 -12.57 7.56 40.40
CA GLY A 59 -13.86 8.18 40.71
C GLY A 59 -15.03 7.20 40.85
N ALA A 60 -14.95 6.02 40.23
CA ALA A 60 -15.98 4.98 40.37
C ALA A 60 -15.85 4.18 41.69
N PHE A 61 -14.68 4.19 42.34
CA PHE A 61 -14.42 3.51 43.61
C PHE A 61 -14.38 4.48 44.79
N ASP A 62 -14.53 5.79 44.56
CA ASP A 62 -14.60 6.80 45.60
C ASP A 62 -15.76 6.51 46.57
N GLY A 63 -15.42 6.13 47.81
CA GLY A 63 -16.38 5.87 48.89
C GLY A 63 -16.83 4.40 49.06
N GLU A 64 -16.38 3.49 48.19
CA GLU A 64 -16.79 2.07 48.18
C GLU A 64 -15.95 1.17 49.12
N GLY A 65 -14.96 1.72 49.84
CA GLY A 65 -14.04 0.95 50.69
C GLY A 65 -13.08 0.03 49.94
N ALA A 66 -13.10 0.09 48.60
CA ALA A 66 -12.20 -0.61 47.69
C ALA A 66 -11.32 0.41 46.93
N SER A 67 -10.15 -0.03 46.46
CA SER A 67 -9.24 0.81 45.67
C SER A 67 -8.91 0.16 44.33
N ALA A 68 -8.98 0.93 43.26
CA ALA A 68 -8.50 0.50 41.95
C ALA A 68 -6.97 0.72 41.85
N HIS A 69 -6.25 -0.28 41.34
CA HIS A 69 -4.84 -0.14 40.98
C HIS A 69 -4.67 -0.24 39.46
N LEU A 70 -4.04 0.77 38.87
CA LEU A 70 -3.74 0.75 37.44
C LEU A 70 -2.54 -0.17 37.17
N ALA A 71 -2.78 -1.27 36.46
CA ALA A 71 -1.74 -2.09 35.86
C ALA A 71 -1.65 -1.76 34.36
N PRO A 72 -0.72 -0.87 33.93
CA PRO A 72 -0.66 -0.44 32.54
C PRO A 72 -0.29 -1.61 31.62
N TYR A 73 -1.15 -1.86 30.64
CA TYR A 73 -0.92 -2.82 29.58
C TYR A 73 -1.31 -2.20 28.25
N PHE A 74 -0.33 -1.97 27.40
CA PHE A 74 -0.54 -1.43 26.07
C PHE A 74 -0.26 -2.49 25.03
N SER A 75 -1.07 -2.53 23.97
CA SER A 75 -0.86 -3.44 22.86
C SER A 75 -1.12 -2.73 21.53
N LEU A 76 -0.10 -2.68 20.68
CA LEU A 76 -0.20 -2.07 19.36
C LEU A 76 -0.83 -3.09 18.38
N ARG A 77 -2.09 -2.84 17.99
CA ARG A 77 -2.81 -3.71 17.03
C ARG A 77 -2.43 -3.42 15.59
N ALA A 78 -2.30 -2.15 15.25
CA ALA A 78 -1.93 -1.71 13.92
C ALA A 78 -1.23 -0.36 13.98
N ILE A 79 -0.38 -0.10 13.00
CA ILE A 79 0.22 1.21 12.77
C ILE A 79 0.19 1.53 11.28
N GLU A 80 0.02 2.80 10.95
CA GLU A 80 -0.02 3.30 9.59
C GLU A 80 1.07 4.36 9.42
N PHE A 81 1.92 4.17 8.43
CA PHE A 81 2.90 5.17 8.00
C PHE A 81 2.50 5.69 6.63
N TYR A 82 2.56 7.00 6.44
CA TYR A 82 2.22 7.58 5.16
C TYR A 82 3.26 8.59 4.67
N TRP A 83 3.35 8.66 3.35
CA TRP A 83 4.15 9.61 2.60
C TRP A 83 3.24 10.30 1.60
N GLU A 84 3.35 11.63 1.50
CA GLU A 84 2.61 12.42 0.53
C GLU A 84 3.57 13.05 -0.46
N PHE A 85 3.21 13.00 -1.73
CA PHE A 85 3.97 13.57 -2.83
C PHE A 85 3.08 14.52 -3.62
N ASP A 86 3.69 15.60 -4.10
CA ASP A 86 3.06 16.55 -5.01
C ASP A 86 2.90 15.91 -6.40
N ALA A 87 1.77 16.12 -7.05
CA ALA A 87 1.47 15.66 -8.40
C ALA A 87 0.50 16.63 -9.09
N GLU A 88 0.79 17.00 -10.34
CA GLU A 88 -0.03 17.92 -11.13
C GLU A 88 -1.43 17.36 -11.42
N SER A 89 -1.53 16.05 -11.61
CA SER A 89 -2.80 15.35 -11.84
C SER A 89 -2.85 14.08 -10.98
N PRO A 90 -3.14 14.19 -9.67
CA PRO A 90 -3.03 13.08 -8.73
C PRO A 90 -3.92 11.87 -9.08
N ILE A 91 -5.13 12.12 -9.58
CA ILE A 91 -6.07 11.07 -9.99
C ILE A 91 -5.50 10.27 -11.16
N ASP A 92 -5.10 10.96 -12.23
CA ASP A 92 -4.53 10.35 -13.42
C ASP A 92 -3.20 9.66 -13.11
N PHE A 93 -2.39 10.25 -12.24
CA PHE A 93 -1.18 9.63 -11.73
C PHE A 93 -1.50 8.29 -11.09
N VAL A 94 -2.40 8.24 -10.09
CA VAL A 94 -2.77 6.99 -9.43
C VAL A 94 -3.36 5.98 -10.41
N ALA A 95 -4.22 6.42 -11.33
CA ALA A 95 -4.76 5.55 -12.39
C ALA A 95 -3.63 4.94 -13.26
N SER A 96 -2.62 5.74 -13.62
CA SER A 96 -1.47 5.28 -14.41
C SER A 96 -0.58 4.28 -13.66
N LEU A 97 -0.58 4.31 -12.33
CA LEU A 97 0.22 3.41 -11.50
C LEU A 97 -0.32 1.98 -11.49
N ARG A 98 -1.60 1.78 -11.82
CA ARG A 98 -2.31 0.50 -11.71
C ARG A 98 -1.48 -0.68 -12.20
N GLU A 99 -0.98 -0.60 -13.43
CA GLU A 99 -0.24 -1.69 -14.06
C GLU A 99 1.10 -1.99 -13.40
N ARG A 100 1.84 -0.94 -13.01
CA ARG A 100 3.13 -1.10 -12.33
C ARG A 100 2.93 -1.69 -10.94
N VAL A 101 1.88 -1.25 -10.25
CA VAL A 101 1.55 -1.63 -8.87
C VAL A 101 1.02 -3.07 -8.79
N MET A 102 0.24 -3.51 -9.78
CA MET A 102 -0.31 -4.88 -9.84
C MET A 102 0.77 -5.98 -9.86
N GLN A 103 1.97 -5.65 -10.31
CA GLN A 103 3.10 -6.58 -10.37
C GLN A 103 3.66 -6.94 -8.97
N HIS A 104 3.36 -6.18 -7.91
CA HIS A 104 4.10 -6.26 -6.63
C HIS A 104 3.43 -7.05 -5.48
N GLY A 105 2.09 -7.18 -5.40
CA GLY A 105 1.43 -7.72 -4.20
C GLY A 105 0.51 -8.91 -4.45
N GLN A 106 0.42 -9.88 -3.54
CA GLN A 106 -0.33 -11.13 -3.72
C GLN A 106 -1.80 -10.94 -4.09
N VAL A 107 -2.44 -9.91 -3.54
CA VAL A 107 -3.79 -9.46 -3.89
C VAL A 107 -3.72 -7.97 -4.17
N VAL A 108 -4.34 -7.55 -5.28
CA VAL A 108 -4.50 -6.15 -5.62
C VAL A 108 -5.99 -5.89 -5.70
N SER A 109 -6.49 -4.98 -4.88
CA SER A 109 -7.88 -4.54 -4.96
C SER A 109 -7.92 -3.08 -5.41
N GLU A 110 -8.89 -2.79 -6.26
CA GLU A 110 -9.19 -1.46 -6.73
C GLU A 110 -10.60 -1.14 -6.26
N ASP A 111 -10.69 -0.17 -5.34
CA ASP A 111 -11.97 0.38 -4.96
C ASP A 111 -12.21 1.60 -5.85
N PHE A 112 -13.07 1.44 -6.86
CA PHE A 112 -13.70 2.56 -7.54
C PHE A 112 -15.00 2.85 -6.79
N TYR A 113 -15.12 4.05 -6.24
CA TYR A 113 -16.39 4.48 -5.66
C TYR A 113 -17.37 4.81 -6.79
N ASP A 114 -18.60 4.32 -6.62
CA ASP A 114 -19.64 4.31 -7.64
C ASP A 114 -20.02 5.73 -8.08
N ILE A 115 -19.68 6.06 -9.32
CA ILE A 115 -19.94 7.36 -9.98
C ILE A 115 -21.44 7.52 -10.31
N SER A 116 -22.27 6.47 -10.12
CA SER A 116 -23.70 6.49 -10.44
C SER A 116 -24.56 7.24 -9.41
N THR A 117 -24.01 7.57 -8.23
CA THR A 117 -24.73 8.38 -7.25
C THR A 117 -24.55 9.86 -7.54
N GLY A 118 -25.60 10.49 -8.07
CA GLY A 118 -25.67 11.89 -8.50
C GLY A 118 -25.49 12.96 -7.41
N SER A 119 -24.69 12.72 -6.37
CA SER A 119 -24.21 13.81 -5.53
C SER A 119 -22.98 14.44 -6.17
N LEU A 120 -23.21 15.59 -6.83
CA LEU A 120 -22.21 16.58 -7.25
C LEU A 120 -21.47 17.17 -6.03
N ARG A 121 -20.78 16.32 -5.27
CA ARG A 121 -19.72 16.73 -4.36
C ARG A 121 -18.48 15.98 -4.84
N THR A 122 -17.46 16.74 -5.20
CA THR A 122 -16.10 16.33 -5.61
C THR A 122 -15.40 15.35 -4.64
N THR A 123 -16.05 15.01 -3.53
CA THR A 123 -15.70 13.97 -2.58
C THR A 123 -16.04 12.58 -3.12
N ASN A 124 -15.06 11.67 -3.14
CA ASN A 124 -15.16 10.23 -3.46
C ASN A 124 -14.86 9.82 -4.91
N GLN A 125 -14.06 10.57 -5.67
CA GLN A 125 -13.70 10.20 -7.05
C GLN A 125 -12.23 9.77 -7.24
N SER A 126 -11.47 9.55 -6.17
CA SER A 126 -10.09 9.07 -6.31
C SER A 126 -10.04 7.55 -6.41
N PRO A 127 -9.40 6.97 -7.44
CA PRO A 127 -9.01 5.56 -7.42
C PRO A 127 -8.09 5.31 -6.21
N CYS A 128 -8.30 4.16 -5.56
CA CYS A 128 -7.45 3.68 -4.47
C CYS A 128 -6.88 2.31 -4.85
N LEU A 129 -5.58 2.26 -5.08
CA LEU A 129 -4.86 1.02 -5.33
C LEU A 129 -4.41 0.43 -4.00
N THR A 130 -4.89 -0.78 -3.67
CA THR A 130 -4.42 -1.50 -2.49
C THR A 130 -3.56 -2.69 -2.92
N VAL A 131 -2.33 -2.75 -2.43
CA VAL A 131 -1.37 -3.83 -2.63
C VAL A 131 -1.19 -4.61 -1.34
N GLN A 132 -1.61 -5.86 -1.32
CA GLN A 132 -1.33 -6.75 -0.19
C GLN A 132 0.07 -7.36 -0.36
N LEU A 133 1.04 -6.94 0.46
CA LEU A 133 2.41 -7.45 0.41
C LEU A 133 2.53 -8.79 1.15
N THR A 134 1.89 -8.89 2.31
CA THR A 134 1.71 -10.11 3.12
C THR A 134 0.32 -10.08 3.74
N SER A 135 -0.17 -11.13 4.41
CA SER A 135 -1.49 -11.09 5.07
C SER A 135 -1.66 -9.98 6.13
N LYS A 136 -0.56 -9.40 6.62
CA LYS A 136 -0.54 -8.39 7.70
C LYS A 136 0.09 -7.05 7.32
N ILE A 137 0.64 -6.94 6.10
CA ILE A 137 1.22 -5.70 5.57
C ILE A 137 0.56 -5.38 4.24
N LYS A 138 0.00 -4.17 4.14
CA LYS A 138 -0.57 -3.64 2.89
C LYS A 138 -0.08 -2.23 2.60
N VAL A 139 -0.05 -1.89 1.32
CA VAL A 139 0.21 -0.54 0.84
C VAL A 139 -1.04 -0.02 0.14
N LYS A 140 -1.47 1.19 0.44
CA LYS A 140 -2.52 1.90 -0.30
C LYS A 140 -1.92 3.10 -1.02
N ILE A 141 -2.38 3.35 -2.24
CA ILE A 141 -1.97 4.49 -3.06
C ILE A 141 -3.23 5.16 -3.59
N TYR A 142 -3.41 6.44 -3.26
CA TYR A 142 -4.61 7.17 -3.66
C TYR A 142 -4.35 8.67 -3.74
N ALA A 143 -5.14 9.37 -4.56
CA ALA A 143 -5.14 10.82 -4.61
C ALA A 143 -5.86 11.34 -3.36
N LYS A 144 -5.14 12.09 -2.53
CA LYS A 144 -5.67 12.63 -1.28
C LYS A 144 -6.37 13.97 -1.50
N THR A 145 -5.77 14.78 -2.37
CA THR A 145 -6.22 16.12 -2.73
C THR A 145 -6.05 16.32 -4.24
N THR A 146 -6.50 17.46 -4.76
CA THR A 146 -6.24 17.88 -6.14
C THR A 146 -4.77 18.06 -6.48
N ARG A 147 -3.86 17.96 -5.49
CA ARG A 147 -2.42 18.16 -5.64
C ARG A 147 -1.55 17.04 -5.07
N ARG A 148 -2.09 16.16 -4.21
CA ARG A 148 -1.29 15.16 -3.48
C ARG A 148 -1.71 13.74 -3.74
N VAL A 149 -0.70 12.89 -3.88
CA VAL A 149 -0.83 11.43 -3.85
C VAL A 149 -0.26 10.92 -2.53
N ARG A 150 -1.02 10.06 -1.84
CA ARG A 150 -0.59 9.45 -0.58
C ARG A 150 -0.28 7.97 -0.79
N PHE A 151 0.87 7.57 -0.25
CA PHE A 151 1.26 6.18 -0.08
C PHE A 151 1.14 5.85 1.41
N GLU A 152 0.38 4.82 1.75
CA GLU A 152 0.09 4.43 3.14
C GLU A 152 0.43 2.96 3.34
N VAL A 153 1.36 2.69 4.26
CA VAL A 153 1.73 1.33 4.65
C VAL A 153 1.08 1.01 5.99
N THR A 154 0.20 0.02 6.02
CA THR A 154 -0.38 -0.51 7.26
C THR A 154 0.35 -1.78 7.67
N ILE A 155 0.82 -1.83 8.92
CA ILE A 155 1.40 -3.02 9.56
C ILE A 155 0.47 -3.45 10.69
N LYS A 156 0.07 -4.73 10.72
CA LYS A 156 -0.87 -5.28 11.70
C LYS A 156 -0.27 -6.42 12.52
N ASP A 157 -0.79 -6.59 13.74
CA ASP A 157 -0.68 -7.77 14.60
C ASP A 157 0.69 -8.49 14.52
N ASP A 158 0.71 -9.69 13.94
CA ASP A 158 1.86 -10.59 13.91
C ASP A 158 3.07 -9.99 13.18
N ALA A 159 2.83 -9.12 12.19
CA ALA A 159 3.94 -8.42 11.54
C ALA A 159 4.66 -7.46 12.50
N ILE A 160 3.93 -6.88 13.46
CA ILE A 160 4.54 -6.04 14.50
C ILE A 160 5.40 -6.90 15.42
N ASN A 161 4.94 -8.08 15.82
CA ASN A 161 5.74 -9.02 16.63
C ASN A 161 7.01 -9.47 15.89
N VAL A 162 6.91 -9.76 14.59
CA VAL A 162 8.07 -10.18 13.78
C VAL A 162 9.12 -9.07 13.70
N VAL A 163 8.70 -7.81 13.54
CA VAL A 163 9.60 -6.67 13.32
C VAL A 163 10.16 -6.12 14.63
N ALA A 164 9.32 -6.00 15.66
CA ALA A 164 9.66 -5.36 16.92
C ALA A 164 9.89 -6.35 18.09
N GLY A 165 9.83 -7.67 17.82
CA GLY A 165 9.94 -8.75 18.81
C GLY A 165 8.69 -8.95 19.68
N GLN A 166 8.01 -7.86 20.04
CA GLN A 166 6.78 -7.88 20.82
C GLN A 166 5.94 -6.62 20.55
N ARG A 167 4.62 -6.77 20.48
CA ARG A 167 3.67 -5.67 20.27
C ARG A 167 3.05 -5.09 21.55
N SER A 168 3.25 -5.78 22.68
CA SER A 168 2.68 -5.39 23.96
C SER A 168 3.75 -4.92 24.92
N GLN A 169 3.44 -3.90 25.71
CA GLN A 169 4.38 -3.21 26.59
C GLN A 169 3.67 -2.79 27.88
N ALA A 170 4.45 -2.73 28.96
CA ALA A 170 3.96 -2.28 30.27
C ALA A 170 3.99 -0.75 30.44
N SER A 171 4.48 -0.01 29.44
CA SER A 171 4.58 1.45 29.49
C SER A 171 4.33 2.10 28.13
N VAL A 172 3.97 3.39 28.17
CA VAL A 172 3.82 4.23 26.98
C VAL A 172 5.15 4.38 26.25
N GLU A 173 6.24 4.57 26.98
CA GLU A 173 7.60 4.65 26.43
C GLU A 173 7.95 3.37 25.67
N GLY A 174 7.55 2.22 26.21
CA GLY A 174 7.69 0.93 25.56
C GLY A 174 7.00 0.92 24.20
N ILE A 175 5.73 1.32 24.10
CA ILE A 175 5.02 1.38 22.81
C ILE A 175 5.67 2.36 21.84
N VAL A 176 6.05 3.54 22.31
CA VAL A 176 6.68 4.57 21.46
C VAL A 176 8.02 4.08 20.91
N SER A 177 8.77 3.31 21.70
CA SER A 177 10.05 2.72 21.27
C SER A 177 9.93 1.72 20.11
N LEU A 178 8.72 1.16 19.85
CA LEU A 178 8.50 0.24 18.72
C LEU A 178 8.42 1.00 17.38
N ILE A 179 8.05 2.28 17.41
CA ILE A 179 7.72 3.07 16.22
C ILE A 179 8.90 3.18 15.24
N PRO A 180 10.15 3.47 15.65
CA PRO A 180 11.27 3.60 14.72
C PRO A 180 11.52 2.35 13.87
N SER A 181 11.53 1.16 14.49
CA SER A 181 11.72 -0.11 13.76
C SER A 181 10.58 -0.40 12.80
N LEU A 182 9.33 -0.11 13.20
CA LEU A 182 8.16 -0.25 12.35
C LEU A 182 8.15 0.77 11.19
N ALA A 183 8.67 1.97 11.42
CA ALA A 183 8.82 2.99 10.38
C ALA A 183 9.86 2.59 9.35
N GLN A 184 10.99 2.03 9.80
CA GLN A 184 12.03 1.49 8.92
C GLN A 184 11.48 0.35 8.07
N GLU A 185 10.80 -0.62 8.68
CA GLU A 185 10.14 -1.71 7.96
C GLU A 185 9.14 -1.16 6.93
N ALA A 186 8.31 -0.18 7.30
CA ALA A 186 7.35 0.42 6.36
C ALA A 186 8.06 1.07 5.16
N ALA A 187 9.18 1.78 5.39
CA ALA A 187 10.00 2.37 4.34
C ALA A 187 10.62 1.28 3.44
N ASP A 188 11.17 0.21 4.01
CA ASP A 188 11.77 -0.90 3.28
C ASP A 188 10.74 -1.66 2.42
N ARG A 189 9.48 -1.72 2.88
CA ARG A 189 8.38 -2.30 2.10
C ARG A 189 7.91 -1.38 0.97
N LEU A 190 7.94 -0.07 1.18
CA LEU A 190 7.53 0.92 0.19
C LEU A 190 8.60 1.16 -0.88
N ALA A 191 9.88 1.10 -0.53
CA ALA A 191 10.98 1.46 -1.43
C ALA A 191 10.98 0.69 -2.77
N PRO A 192 10.79 -0.64 -2.82
CA PRO A 192 10.74 -1.36 -4.10
C PRO A 192 9.55 -0.95 -4.99
N LEU A 193 8.42 -0.60 -4.37
CA LEU A 193 7.24 -0.12 -5.08
C LEU A 193 7.53 1.23 -5.73
N ILE A 194 8.11 2.16 -4.96
CA ILE A 194 8.50 3.48 -5.45
C ILE A 194 9.54 3.36 -6.57
N GLN A 195 10.57 2.53 -6.39
CA GLN A 195 11.58 2.28 -7.42
C GLN A 195 10.96 1.77 -8.72
N SER A 196 9.99 0.86 -8.65
CA SER A 196 9.29 0.36 -9.83
C SER A 196 8.40 1.41 -10.49
N ILE A 197 7.81 2.30 -9.71
CA ILE A 197 6.97 3.40 -10.22
C ILE A 197 7.83 4.44 -10.92
N THR A 198 8.99 4.79 -10.35
CA THR A 198 9.88 5.83 -10.89
C THR A 198 10.87 5.32 -11.94
N ALA A 199 11.00 4.00 -12.11
CA ALA A 199 11.82 3.42 -13.16
C ALA A 199 11.41 3.95 -14.54
N ALA A 200 12.41 4.20 -15.39
CA ALA A 200 12.19 4.49 -16.79
C ALA A 200 11.34 3.37 -17.40
N PRO A 201 10.37 3.70 -18.29
CA PRO A 201 9.65 2.67 -19.00
C PRO A 201 10.64 1.75 -19.72
N PRO A 202 10.40 0.44 -19.73
CA PRO A 202 11.26 -0.47 -20.48
C PRO A 202 11.27 -0.07 -21.96
N PRO A 203 12.37 -0.32 -22.68
CA PRO A 203 12.40 -0.10 -24.12
C PRO A 203 11.27 -0.91 -24.79
N PRO A 204 10.70 -0.40 -25.89
CA PRO A 204 9.60 -1.08 -26.56
C PRO A 204 10.00 -2.50 -26.96
N GLY A 205 9.09 -3.42 -26.66
CA GLY A 205 9.23 -4.83 -26.98
C GLY A 205 9.18 -5.06 -28.49
N ARG A 206 9.96 -6.02 -28.98
CA ARG A 206 9.95 -6.39 -30.40
C ARG A 206 8.92 -7.48 -30.72
N ALA A 207 8.43 -8.17 -29.69
CA ALA A 207 7.49 -9.26 -29.87
C ALA A 207 6.06 -8.75 -30.12
N THR A 208 5.32 -9.47 -30.94
CA THR A 208 3.90 -9.22 -31.21
C THR A 208 2.99 -10.00 -30.26
N ALA A 209 1.75 -9.54 -30.11
CA ALA A 209 0.71 -10.25 -29.35
C ALA A 209 0.54 -11.71 -29.80
N LEU A 210 0.53 -11.96 -31.11
CA LEU A 210 0.39 -13.30 -31.69
C LEU A 210 1.59 -14.19 -31.38
N GLN A 211 2.82 -13.66 -31.46
CA GLN A 211 4.02 -14.38 -31.06
C GLN A 211 3.97 -14.76 -29.57
N LEU A 212 3.56 -13.84 -28.70
CA LEU A 212 3.43 -14.13 -27.28
C LEU A 212 2.40 -15.24 -27.01
N MET A 213 1.21 -15.16 -27.60
CA MET A 213 0.20 -16.22 -27.48
C MET A 213 0.73 -17.56 -27.97
N HIS A 214 1.36 -17.58 -29.14
CA HIS A 214 1.92 -18.79 -29.73
C HIS A 214 2.97 -19.44 -28.83
N LEU A 215 3.89 -18.67 -28.26
CA LEU A 215 4.93 -19.17 -27.36
C LEU A 215 4.37 -19.71 -26.04
N ILE A 216 3.28 -19.11 -25.53
CA ILE A 216 2.56 -19.62 -24.36
C ILE A 216 1.88 -20.95 -24.69
N THR A 217 1.14 -21.01 -25.80
CA THR A 217 0.46 -22.23 -26.24
C THR A 217 1.44 -23.37 -26.52
N GLN A 218 2.61 -23.09 -27.10
CA GLN A 218 3.65 -24.10 -27.36
C GLN A 218 4.30 -24.68 -26.10
N ASN A 219 4.38 -23.91 -25.00
CA ASN A 219 4.98 -24.38 -23.74
C ASN A 219 3.96 -24.99 -22.78
N ALA A 220 2.66 -24.78 -23.02
CA ALA A 220 1.61 -25.40 -22.24
C ALA A 220 1.35 -26.83 -22.73
N GLN A 221 1.20 -27.77 -21.79
CA GLN A 221 0.86 -29.17 -22.11
C GLN A 221 -0.59 -29.34 -22.57
N ASP A 222 -1.45 -28.37 -22.21
CA ASP A 222 -2.89 -28.36 -22.48
C ASP A 222 -3.35 -26.93 -22.80
N ARG A 223 -4.36 -26.82 -23.66
CA ARG A 223 -5.03 -25.58 -24.05
C ARG A 223 -5.55 -24.81 -22.85
N TYR A 224 -6.14 -25.49 -21.86
CA TYR A 224 -6.67 -24.83 -20.66
C TYR A 224 -5.58 -24.14 -19.84
N VAL A 225 -4.38 -24.75 -19.75
CA VAL A 225 -3.22 -24.14 -19.08
C VAL A 225 -2.74 -22.90 -19.83
N ALA A 226 -2.68 -22.95 -21.17
CA ALA A 226 -2.32 -21.80 -21.99
C ALA A 226 -3.32 -20.64 -21.79
N GLU A 227 -4.62 -20.94 -21.87
CA GLU A 227 -5.69 -19.96 -21.67
C GLU A 227 -5.64 -19.35 -20.27
N ALA A 228 -5.40 -20.15 -19.23
CA ALA A 228 -5.26 -19.66 -17.86
C ALA A 228 -4.05 -18.72 -17.70
N ILE A 229 -2.90 -19.07 -18.29
CA ILE A 229 -1.70 -18.21 -18.26
C ILE A 229 -1.97 -16.89 -19.00
N ILE A 230 -2.54 -16.95 -20.21
CA ILE A 230 -2.89 -15.76 -21.00
C ILE A 230 -3.88 -14.89 -20.22
N ALA A 231 -4.96 -15.48 -19.69
CA ALA A 231 -5.96 -14.77 -18.92
C ALA A 231 -5.37 -14.11 -17.66
N ALA A 232 -4.47 -14.80 -16.95
CA ALA A 232 -3.79 -14.26 -15.79
C ALA A 232 -2.87 -13.09 -16.15
N LEU A 233 -2.08 -13.23 -17.23
CA LEU A 233 -1.22 -12.16 -17.71
C LEU A 233 -2.01 -10.95 -18.20
N VAL A 234 -3.08 -11.15 -18.98
CA VAL A 234 -3.95 -10.08 -19.47
C VAL A 234 -4.64 -9.38 -18.31
N SER A 235 -5.18 -10.13 -17.35
CA SER A 235 -5.96 -9.56 -16.25
C SER A 235 -5.11 -8.91 -15.17
N PHE A 236 -3.95 -9.50 -14.84
CA PHE A 236 -3.16 -9.13 -13.66
C PHE A 236 -1.72 -8.71 -13.97
N GLY A 237 -1.27 -8.84 -15.22
CA GLY A 237 0.10 -8.53 -15.64
C GLY A 237 1.12 -9.55 -15.16
N ARG A 238 0.67 -10.68 -14.59
CA ARG A 238 1.52 -11.67 -13.93
C ARG A 238 0.85 -13.04 -13.86
N VAL A 239 1.64 -14.05 -13.59
CA VAL A 239 1.20 -15.41 -13.34
C VAL A 239 1.94 -15.97 -12.13
N ALA A 240 1.25 -16.74 -11.30
CA ALA A 240 1.84 -17.42 -10.15
C ALA A 240 1.25 -18.82 -10.06
N ALA A 241 2.10 -19.80 -9.77
CA ALA A 241 1.68 -21.18 -9.49
C ALA A 241 1.96 -21.52 -8.03
N TYR A 242 0.98 -22.10 -7.36
CA TYR A 242 1.05 -22.49 -5.93
C TYR A 242 0.82 -23.99 -5.76
N GLY A 243 1.38 -24.60 -4.72
CA GLY A 243 1.09 -26.02 -4.42
C GLY A 243 1.39 -26.97 -5.59
N ASN A 244 0.45 -27.80 -6.01
CA ASN A 244 0.61 -28.72 -7.15
C ASN A 244 -0.08 -28.21 -8.43
N ASP A 245 -0.07 -26.89 -8.65
CA ASP A 245 -0.71 -26.26 -9.80
C ASP A 245 -0.18 -26.79 -11.16
N PRO A 246 -1.07 -27.21 -12.08
CA PRO A 246 -0.70 -27.74 -13.39
C PRO A 246 0.06 -26.73 -14.27
N MET A 247 -0.04 -25.42 -13.99
CA MET A 247 0.69 -24.38 -14.72
C MET A 247 2.21 -24.40 -14.44
N LYS A 248 2.68 -25.12 -13.41
CA LYS A 248 4.09 -25.09 -12.97
C LYS A 248 5.10 -25.45 -14.06
N SER A 249 4.83 -26.49 -14.85
CA SER A 249 5.74 -26.94 -15.91
C SER A 249 5.82 -25.90 -17.03
N ALA A 250 4.67 -25.39 -17.47
CA ALA A 250 4.58 -24.35 -18.48
C ALA A 250 5.28 -23.05 -18.06
N ILE A 251 5.03 -22.57 -16.83
CA ILE A 251 5.70 -21.37 -16.29
C ILE A 251 7.22 -21.57 -16.24
N ARG A 252 7.69 -22.76 -15.84
CA ARG A 252 9.12 -23.07 -15.83
C ARG A 252 9.73 -23.01 -17.23
N GLY A 253 9.10 -23.64 -18.22
CA GLY A 253 9.56 -23.60 -19.61
C GLY A 253 9.57 -22.18 -20.18
N LEU A 254 8.55 -21.37 -19.87
CA LEU A 254 8.50 -19.96 -20.27
C LEU A 254 9.61 -19.12 -19.62
N LYS A 255 10.00 -19.42 -18.37
CA LYS A 255 11.15 -18.78 -17.71
C LYS A 255 12.48 -19.16 -18.35
N GLU A 256 12.67 -20.45 -18.64
CA GLU A 256 13.89 -20.97 -19.28
C GLU A 256 14.11 -20.35 -20.67
N ARG A 257 13.02 -20.04 -21.38
CA ARG A 257 13.05 -19.33 -22.66
C ARG A 257 13.14 -17.80 -22.56
N GLY A 258 13.22 -17.24 -21.37
CA GLY A 258 13.31 -15.78 -21.17
C GLY A 258 12.03 -15.00 -21.49
N ILE A 259 10.87 -15.67 -21.59
CA ILE A 259 9.56 -15.01 -21.81
C ILE A 259 9.02 -14.48 -20.48
N LEU A 260 9.20 -15.25 -19.41
CA LEU A 260 8.84 -14.87 -18.05
C LEU A 260 10.08 -14.65 -17.18
N ARG A 261 9.99 -13.71 -16.23
CA ARG A 261 10.95 -13.53 -15.15
C ARG A 261 10.25 -13.51 -13.80
N SER A 262 10.93 -14.01 -12.76
CA SER A 262 10.43 -13.85 -11.38
C SER A 262 10.56 -12.39 -10.95
N VAL A 263 9.54 -11.85 -10.27
CA VAL A 263 9.54 -10.45 -9.78
C VAL A 263 10.67 -10.21 -8.76
N LYS A 264 10.96 -11.22 -7.93
CA LYS A 264 12.07 -11.24 -6.97
C LYS A 264 12.76 -12.60 -7.02
N PRO A 265 14.03 -12.71 -6.61
CA PRO A 265 14.70 -14.01 -6.48
C PRO A 265 13.83 -14.99 -5.69
N ARG A 266 13.64 -16.21 -6.22
CA ARG A 266 12.82 -17.30 -5.63
C ARG A 266 11.31 -17.02 -5.47
N SER A 267 10.79 -15.92 -6.03
CA SER A 267 9.34 -15.65 -6.05
C SER A 267 8.60 -16.63 -6.98
N SER A 268 7.43 -17.12 -6.52
CA SER A 268 6.49 -17.86 -7.37
C SER A 268 5.76 -16.96 -8.37
N ILE A 269 5.76 -15.64 -8.13
CA ILE A 269 5.15 -14.64 -9.01
C ILE A 269 6.11 -14.33 -10.15
N CYS A 270 5.62 -14.54 -11.37
CA CYS A 270 6.32 -14.31 -12.62
C CYS A 270 5.60 -13.25 -13.44
N VAL A 271 6.37 -12.41 -14.14
CA VAL A 271 5.90 -11.38 -15.05
C VAL A 271 6.57 -11.56 -16.41
N ILE A 272 5.97 -10.99 -17.44
CA ILE A 272 6.55 -10.94 -18.79
C ILE A 272 7.86 -10.14 -18.77
N THR A 273 8.86 -10.60 -19.54
CA THR A 273 10.09 -9.84 -19.77
C THR A 273 9.86 -8.65 -20.71
N ASP A 274 10.77 -7.68 -20.66
CA ASP A 274 10.62 -6.40 -21.34
C ASP A 274 10.43 -6.57 -22.87
N GLU A 275 11.05 -7.61 -23.46
CA GLU A 275 10.92 -7.95 -24.89
C GLU A 275 9.46 -8.21 -25.34
N TYR A 276 8.62 -8.73 -24.44
CA TYR A 276 7.23 -9.08 -24.73
C TYR A 276 6.22 -8.15 -24.05
N HIS A 277 6.68 -7.03 -23.46
CA HIS A 277 5.82 -6.11 -22.73
C HIS A 277 4.73 -5.50 -23.63
N ASP A 278 5.12 -5.00 -24.81
CA ASP A 278 4.19 -4.40 -25.77
C ASP A 278 3.22 -5.41 -26.38
N ALA A 279 3.65 -6.67 -26.51
CA ALA A 279 2.77 -7.77 -26.90
C ALA A 279 1.64 -7.96 -25.88
N LEU A 280 1.96 -7.93 -24.58
CA LEU A 280 0.97 -8.05 -23.52
C LEU A 280 0.02 -6.83 -23.46
N ILE A 281 0.56 -5.62 -23.61
CA ILE A 281 -0.27 -4.39 -23.72
C ILE A 281 -1.25 -4.53 -24.88
N SER A 282 -0.77 -5.00 -26.03
CA SER A 282 -1.59 -5.20 -27.22
C SER A 282 -2.71 -6.22 -26.97
N LEU A 283 -2.42 -7.35 -26.30
CA LEU A 283 -3.44 -8.35 -25.94
C LEU A 283 -4.55 -7.77 -25.05
N ARG A 284 -4.21 -6.87 -24.13
CA ARG A 284 -5.19 -6.25 -23.21
C ARG A 284 -6.16 -5.30 -23.90
N ARG A 285 -5.78 -4.72 -25.04
CA ARG A 285 -6.67 -3.83 -25.83
C ARG A 285 -7.82 -4.59 -26.50
N TYR A 286 -7.72 -5.91 -26.61
CA TYR A 286 -8.76 -6.77 -27.20
C TYR A 286 -9.72 -7.37 -26.15
N ARG A 287 -9.67 -6.88 -24.90
CA ARG A 287 -10.63 -7.21 -23.84
C ARG A 287 -11.83 -6.28 -23.90
#